data_AF-X1SYS3-F1
#
_entry.id   AF-X1SYS3-F1
#
_cell.length_a   1.000
_cell.length_b   1.000
_cell.length_c   1.000
_cell.angle_alpha   90.00
_cell.angle_beta   90.00
_cell.angle_gamma   90.00
#
_symmetry.space_group_name_H-M   'P 1'
#
loop_
_entity.id
_entity.type
_entity.pdbx_description
1 polymer ?
#
loop_
_entity_poly.entity_id
_entity_poly.type
_entity_poly.pdbx_seq_one_letter_code
_entity_poly.pdbx_strand_id
1 'polypeptide(L)'
;MRLRLMHHRSRQAAFCLVAIFVGTTAGYLWSDDTDLAKPPARDPVELIGPIFVDWPKPQVAILFSGEMNGYIEPCGCAGLENQKGGLKRRHTFIEQLEAKDWPVVSLDMGGQIRRLGPQAEIKYRFVIESLQKLGYAAVGFGMRELQLDANYLAYALSNFDPTANPVVSANVAVIDFDM
;
A
#
# COMPACT_ATOMS: atom_id res chain seq x y z
N MET A 1 41.88 54.96 -55.84
CA MET A 1 41.43 54.35 -57.11
C MET A 1 40.27 53.40 -56.80
N ARG A 2 39.20 53.46 -57.61
CA ARG A 2 37.86 52.81 -57.51
C ARG A 2 36.77 53.52 -56.68
N LEU A 3 35.94 54.28 -57.40
CA LEU A 3 34.53 54.62 -57.11
C LEU A 3 33.63 53.37 -57.13
N ARG A 4 32.56 53.35 -56.32
CA ARG A 4 31.17 53.30 -56.82
C ARG A 4 30.14 53.58 -55.72
N LEU A 5 29.17 54.41 -56.09
CA LEU A 5 27.98 54.82 -55.35
C LEU A 5 26.87 53.74 -55.32
N MET A 6 25.83 54.07 -54.53
CA MET A 6 24.43 53.59 -54.53
C MET A 6 24.21 52.37 -53.61
N HIS A 7 23.19 52.31 -52.73
CA HIS A 7 21.83 52.81 -52.87
C HIS A 7 21.15 53.15 -51.52
N HIS A 8 20.31 54.16 -51.61
CA HIS A 8 19.28 54.69 -50.71
C HIS A 8 18.21 53.65 -50.31
N ARG A 9 17.67 53.73 -49.07
CA ARG A 9 16.24 53.48 -48.69
C ARG A 9 16.02 53.79 -47.20
N SER A 10 15.62 55.01 -46.89
CA SER A 10 14.24 55.44 -46.55
C SER A 10 13.75 54.94 -45.19
N ARG A 11 13.90 55.79 -44.16
CA ARG A 11 13.23 55.70 -42.86
C ARG A 11 11.75 56.07 -43.05
N GLN A 12 10.83 55.19 -42.70
CA GLN A 12 9.46 55.55 -42.38
C GLN A 12 9.07 54.90 -41.06
N ALA A 13 8.73 55.75 -40.09
CA ALA A 13 8.17 55.37 -38.81
C ALA A 13 6.73 54.91 -39.02
N ALA A 14 6.36 53.76 -38.46
CA ALA A 14 4.98 53.33 -38.32
C ALA A 14 4.73 53.00 -36.85
N PHE A 15 3.91 53.84 -36.22
CA PHE A 15 3.33 53.61 -34.90
C PHE A 15 2.45 52.35 -34.96
N CYS A 16 2.75 51.34 -34.14
CA CYS A 16 1.80 50.24 -33.89
C CYS A 16 1.10 50.48 -32.55
N LEU A 17 -0.19 50.75 -32.65
CA LEU A 17 -1.18 50.79 -31.57
C LEU A 17 -1.24 49.44 -30.85
N VAL A 18 -1.15 49.47 -29.53
CA VAL A 18 -1.42 48.32 -28.65
C VAL A 18 -2.93 48.26 -28.43
N ALA A 19 -3.57 47.20 -28.92
CA ALA A 19 -4.95 46.85 -28.57
C ALA A 19 -4.92 45.74 -27.52
N ILE A 20 -5.30 46.08 -26.27
CA ILE A 20 -5.50 45.11 -25.19
C ILE A 20 -6.94 44.61 -25.29
N PHE A 21 -7.12 43.34 -25.64
CA PHE A 21 -8.40 42.65 -25.46
C PHE A 21 -8.40 41.96 -24.09
N VAL A 22 -9.20 42.49 -23.17
CA VAL A 22 -9.54 41.81 -21.91
C VAL A 22 -10.72 40.90 -22.18
N GLY A 23 -10.45 39.61 -22.38
CA GLY A 23 -11.47 38.57 -22.50
C GLY A 23 -11.54 37.76 -21.21
N THR A 24 -12.60 37.97 -20.43
CA THR A 24 -13.00 37.06 -19.35
C THR A 24 -13.65 35.81 -19.94
N THR A 25 -12.94 34.69 -19.95
CA THR A 25 -13.55 33.35 -19.99
C THR A 25 -13.31 32.68 -18.64
N ALA A 26 -14.36 32.74 -17.82
CA ALA A 26 -14.46 31.99 -16.59
C ALA A 26 -14.30 30.48 -16.85
N GLY A 27 -13.43 29.85 -16.05
CA GLY A 27 -13.73 28.55 -15.42
C GLY A 27 -13.56 27.26 -16.21
N TYR A 28 -13.09 27.28 -17.46
CA TYR A 28 -12.80 26.06 -18.23
C TYR A 28 -11.35 26.01 -18.76
N LEU A 29 -10.38 26.54 -18.02
CA LEU A 29 -9.00 26.08 -18.15
C LEU A 29 -8.83 24.91 -17.19
N TRP A 30 -8.80 23.73 -17.79
CA TRP A 30 -8.34 22.49 -17.21
C TRP A 30 -7.06 22.73 -16.39
N SER A 31 -6.95 22.02 -15.27
CA SER A 31 -5.67 21.88 -14.58
C SER A 31 -4.61 21.52 -15.61
N ASP A 32 -3.73 22.46 -15.91
CA ASP A 32 -2.44 22.11 -16.47
C ASP A 32 -1.86 21.13 -15.45
N ASP A 33 -1.74 19.88 -15.87
CA ASP A 33 -0.81 18.88 -15.33
C ASP A 33 0.62 19.40 -15.58
N THR A 34 0.90 20.64 -15.13
CA THR A 34 2.24 21.07 -14.79
C THR A 34 2.65 20.13 -13.68
N ASP A 35 3.30 19.07 -14.14
CA ASP A 35 4.17 18.17 -13.44
C ASP A 35 4.97 19.00 -12.44
N LEU A 36 4.37 19.25 -11.26
CA LEU A 36 5.07 19.77 -10.10
C LEU A 36 6.03 18.63 -9.79
N ALA A 37 7.22 18.73 -10.37
CA ALA A 37 8.24 17.70 -10.33
C ALA A 37 8.27 17.16 -8.91
N LYS A 38 7.81 15.91 -8.75
CA LYS A 38 7.78 15.26 -7.43
C LYS A 38 9.18 15.43 -6.87
N PRO A 39 9.35 16.07 -5.69
CA PRO A 39 10.67 16.31 -5.16
C PRO A 39 11.43 14.98 -5.14
N PRO A 40 12.74 14.99 -5.49
CA PRO A 40 13.49 13.75 -5.59
C PRO A 40 13.33 12.97 -4.29
N ALA A 41 12.99 11.68 -4.41
CA ALA A 41 12.89 10.80 -3.27
C ALA A 41 14.24 10.84 -2.54
N ARG A 42 14.27 11.45 -1.35
CA ARG A 42 15.46 11.49 -0.51
C ARG A 42 15.61 10.14 0.17
N ASP A 43 16.84 9.62 0.20
CA ASP A 43 17.13 8.39 0.93
C ASP A 43 16.84 8.63 2.43
N PRO A 44 15.92 7.87 3.06
CA PRO A 44 15.69 7.96 4.50
C PRO A 44 16.99 7.78 5.30
N VAL A 45 17.91 6.93 4.85
CA VAL A 45 19.19 6.69 5.54
C VAL A 45 20.06 7.95 5.57
N GLU A 46 20.06 8.75 4.51
CA GLU A 46 20.78 10.04 4.50
C GLU A 46 20.15 11.08 5.44
N LEU A 47 18.82 11.01 5.62
CA LEU A 47 18.08 11.97 6.44
C LEU A 47 18.14 11.68 7.94
N ILE A 48 18.06 10.40 8.33
CA ILE A 48 17.91 9.99 9.74
C ILE A 48 19.01 9.03 10.22
N GLY A 49 19.94 8.64 9.34
CA GLY A 49 20.94 7.63 9.62
C GLY A 49 20.42 6.19 9.46
N PRO A 50 21.30 5.18 9.56
CA PRO A 50 20.89 3.78 9.50
C PRO A 50 20.05 3.41 10.73
N ILE A 51 18.85 2.91 10.47
CA ILE A 51 17.95 2.35 11.48
C ILE A 51 17.96 0.82 11.38
N PHE A 52 17.73 0.14 12.50
CA PHE A 52 17.59 -1.33 12.57
C PHE A 52 18.82 -2.14 12.13
N VAL A 53 20.02 -1.58 12.32
CA VAL A 53 21.30 -2.26 12.08
C VAL A 53 21.76 -3.04 13.31
N ASP A 54 22.47 -4.15 13.09
CA ASP A 54 23.18 -4.95 14.10
C ASP A 54 22.35 -5.40 15.31
N TRP A 55 21.07 -5.71 15.12
CA TRP A 55 20.24 -6.25 16.18
C TRP A 55 20.80 -7.59 16.70
N PRO A 56 21.02 -7.73 18.02
CA PRO A 56 21.47 -9.00 18.58
C PRO A 56 20.38 -10.06 18.42
N LYS A 57 20.76 -11.34 18.43
CA LYS A 57 19.79 -12.45 18.44
C LYS A 57 18.93 -12.37 19.72
N PRO A 58 17.61 -12.20 19.62
CA PRO A 58 16.75 -12.13 20.78
C PRO A 58 16.42 -13.53 21.32
N GLN A 59 15.87 -13.59 22.54
CA GLN A 59 15.29 -14.82 23.08
C GLN A 59 13.98 -15.21 22.39
N VAL A 60 13.21 -14.21 21.94
CA VAL A 60 11.99 -14.34 21.15
C VAL A 60 11.83 -13.08 20.30
N ALA A 61 11.42 -13.23 19.05
CA ALA A 61 11.04 -12.13 18.17
C ALA A 61 9.53 -12.21 17.93
N ILE A 62 8.76 -11.25 18.45
CA ILE A 62 7.31 -11.25 18.28
C ILE A 62 6.95 -10.32 17.11
N LEU A 63 6.32 -10.88 16.09
CA LEU A 63 5.79 -10.13 14.96
C LEU A 63 4.29 -9.96 15.15
N PHE A 64 3.83 -8.71 15.23
CA PHE A 64 2.41 -8.39 15.24
C PHE A 64 1.97 -7.77 13.93
N SER A 65 0.83 -8.21 13.42
CA SER A 65 0.10 -7.54 12.34
C SER A 65 -1.39 -7.45 12.65
N GLY A 66 -2.13 -6.74 11.81
CA GLY A 66 -3.57 -6.60 11.91
C GLY A 66 -4.05 -5.57 10.90
N GLU A 67 -5.36 -5.44 10.76
CA GLU A 67 -5.99 -4.43 9.91
C GLU A 67 -5.46 -4.43 8.47
N MET A 68 -5.18 -5.62 7.94
CA MET A 68 -4.71 -5.78 6.56
C MET A 68 -5.76 -5.33 5.54
N ASN A 69 -7.04 -5.29 5.90
CA ASN A 69 -8.11 -4.66 5.13
C ASN A 69 -8.21 -5.16 3.66
N GLY A 70 -7.81 -6.42 3.43
CA GLY A 70 -7.87 -7.10 2.14
C GLY A 70 -6.76 -6.72 1.16
N TYR A 71 -5.68 -6.09 1.64
CA TYR A 71 -4.45 -5.81 0.87
C TYR A 71 -3.50 -7.02 0.87
N ILE A 72 -3.94 -8.09 0.22
CA ILE A 72 -3.12 -9.29 -0.04
C ILE A 72 -1.90 -8.91 -0.89
N GLU A 73 -2.11 -8.03 -1.86
CA GLU A 73 -1.09 -7.43 -2.71
C GLU A 73 -1.08 -5.90 -2.53
N PRO A 74 0.04 -5.22 -2.85
CA PRO A 74 0.09 -3.76 -2.84
C PRO A 74 -0.98 -3.13 -3.73
N CYS A 75 -1.44 -1.94 -3.38
CA CYS A 75 -2.42 -1.22 -4.19
C CYS A 75 -1.80 -0.72 -5.50
N GLY A 76 -2.28 -1.22 -6.65
CA GLY A 76 -1.78 -0.84 -7.97
C GLY A 76 -1.91 0.65 -8.30
N CYS A 77 -2.89 1.35 -7.70
CA CYS A 77 -3.14 2.78 -7.96
C CYS A 77 -2.09 3.72 -7.37
N ALA A 78 -1.18 3.22 -6.52
CA ALA A 78 -0.17 4.05 -5.86
C ALA A 78 1.06 4.37 -6.74
N GLY A 79 1.18 3.78 -7.94
CA GLY A 79 2.44 3.80 -8.71
C GLY A 79 3.46 2.79 -8.16
N LEU A 80 4.33 2.26 -9.02
CA LEU A 80 5.23 1.15 -8.66
C LEU A 80 6.17 1.52 -7.50
N GLU A 81 6.59 2.78 -7.44
CA GLU A 81 7.51 3.29 -6.44
C GLU A 81 6.87 3.55 -5.06
N ASN A 82 5.53 3.68 -4.99
CA ASN A 82 4.82 3.89 -3.72
C ASN A 82 4.03 2.64 -3.27
N GLN A 83 4.08 1.55 -4.03
CA GLN A 83 3.48 0.27 -3.64
C GLN A 83 4.20 -0.29 -2.41
N LYS A 84 3.45 -0.49 -1.31
CA LYS A 84 3.94 -1.02 -0.02
C LYS A 84 3.10 -2.21 0.45
N GLY A 85 3.72 -3.05 1.29
CA GLY A 85 3.04 -4.16 1.96
C GLY A 85 2.74 -5.36 1.06
N GLY A 86 1.59 -5.99 1.32
CA GLY A 86 1.21 -7.28 0.77
C GLY A 86 1.81 -8.46 1.53
N LEU A 87 1.16 -9.62 1.42
CA LEU A 87 1.56 -10.85 2.09
C LEU A 87 2.93 -11.35 1.61
N LYS A 88 3.28 -11.12 0.33
CA LYS A 88 4.60 -11.47 -0.20
C LYS A 88 5.74 -10.78 0.53
N ARG A 89 5.65 -9.46 0.76
CA ARG A 89 6.72 -8.73 1.47
C ARG A 89 6.78 -9.11 2.94
N ARG A 90 5.62 -9.40 3.54
CA ARG A 90 5.53 -9.92 4.90
C ARG A 90 6.21 -11.29 5.03
N HIS A 91 6.00 -12.19 4.08
CA HIS A 91 6.71 -13.47 4.02
C HIS A 91 8.22 -13.27 3.96
N THR A 92 8.69 -12.44 3.02
CA THR A 92 10.13 -12.16 2.90
C THR A 92 10.71 -11.57 4.18
N PHE A 93 9.96 -10.74 4.91
CA PHE A 93 10.40 -10.23 6.19
C PHE A 93 10.52 -11.34 7.25
N ILE A 94 9.55 -12.25 7.35
CA ILE A 94 9.60 -13.41 8.24
C ILE A 94 10.81 -14.29 7.90
N GLU A 95 11.00 -14.65 6.62
CA GLU A 95 12.14 -15.44 6.16
C GLU A 95 13.49 -14.78 6.49
N GLN A 96 13.57 -13.45 6.41
CA GLN A 96 14.79 -12.71 6.78
C GLN A 96 15.10 -12.76 8.27
N LEU A 97 14.09 -12.82 9.14
CA LEU A 97 14.28 -12.99 10.58
C LEU A 97 14.67 -14.44 10.90
N GLU A 98 14.01 -15.41 10.28
CA GLU A 98 14.32 -16.84 10.44
C GLU A 98 15.73 -17.17 9.92
N ALA A 99 16.16 -16.58 8.81
CA ALA A 99 17.52 -16.73 8.27
C ALA A 99 18.62 -16.19 9.21
N LYS A 100 18.27 -15.30 10.15
CA LYS A 100 19.16 -14.86 11.23
C LYS A 100 19.13 -15.79 12.45
N ASP A 101 18.45 -16.93 12.34
CA ASP A 101 18.22 -17.89 13.41
C ASP A 101 17.47 -17.28 14.60
N TRP A 102 16.54 -16.34 14.31
CA TRP A 102 15.71 -15.74 15.34
C TRP A 102 14.49 -16.63 15.63
N PRO A 103 14.14 -16.85 16.90
CA PRO A 103 12.91 -17.55 17.27
C PRO A 103 11.70 -16.63 17.09
N VAL A 104 11.13 -16.62 15.88
CA VAL A 104 10.01 -15.76 15.49
C VAL A 104 8.67 -16.37 15.91
N VAL A 105 7.80 -15.55 16.51
CA VAL A 105 6.39 -15.88 16.77
C VAL A 105 5.53 -14.80 16.14
N SER A 106 4.75 -15.18 15.13
CA SER A 106 3.88 -14.26 14.38
C SER A 106 2.44 -14.32 14.87
N LEU A 107 1.84 -13.16 15.11
CA LEU A 107 0.50 -12.98 15.65
C LEU A 107 -0.25 -11.92 14.82
N ASP A 108 -1.50 -12.19 14.46
CA ASP A 108 -2.36 -11.23 13.75
C ASP A 108 -3.61 -10.90 14.58
N MET A 109 -3.96 -9.63 14.68
CA MET A 109 -5.08 -9.15 15.50
C MET A 109 -6.44 -9.20 14.80
N GLY A 110 -6.51 -9.67 13.55
CA GLY A 110 -7.74 -9.62 12.75
C GLY A 110 -7.85 -8.36 11.88
N GLY A 111 -9.02 -8.10 11.30
CA GLY A 111 -9.23 -6.99 10.36
C GLY A 111 -8.72 -7.32 8.97
N GLN A 112 -9.01 -8.53 8.49
CA GLN A 112 -8.54 -9.04 7.21
C GLN A 112 -9.32 -8.49 6.02
N ILE A 113 -10.56 -8.02 6.23
CA ILE A 113 -11.43 -7.51 5.17
C ILE A 113 -11.92 -6.09 5.46
N ARG A 114 -12.01 -5.26 4.42
CA ARG A 114 -12.48 -3.87 4.54
C ARG A 114 -13.98 -3.71 4.32
N ARG A 115 -14.57 -4.49 3.42
CA ARG A 115 -15.98 -4.41 3.00
C ARG A 115 -16.63 -5.78 3.14
N LEU A 116 -17.95 -5.84 3.08
CA LEU A 116 -18.73 -7.09 3.09
C LEU A 116 -19.14 -7.48 1.66
N GLY A 117 -19.55 -8.74 1.50
CA GLY A 117 -20.01 -9.32 0.24
C GLY A 117 -19.08 -10.42 -0.29
N PRO A 118 -19.41 -11.02 -1.45
CA PRO A 118 -18.74 -12.24 -1.93
C PRO A 118 -17.22 -12.09 -2.14
N GLN A 119 -16.77 -10.89 -2.53
CA GLN A 119 -15.33 -10.64 -2.68
C GLN A 119 -14.60 -10.66 -1.32
N ALA A 120 -15.26 -10.18 -0.26
CA ALA A 120 -14.69 -10.14 1.08
C ALA A 120 -14.53 -11.56 1.65
N GLU A 121 -15.55 -12.39 1.46
CA GLU A 121 -15.52 -13.81 1.75
C GLU A 121 -14.31 -14.49 1.08
N ILE A 122 -14.22 -14.41 -0.25
CA ILE A 122 -13.11 -14.98 -1.02
C ILE A 122 -11.75 -14.51 -0.47
N LYS A 123 -11.62 -13.20 -0.22
CA LYS A 123 -10.39 -12.64 0.36
C LYS A 123 -10.10 -13.20 1.74
N TYR A 124 -11.09 -13.26 2.62
CA TYR A 124 -10.92 -13.78 3.98
C TYR A 124 -10.36 -15.20 3.96
N ARG A 125 -10.97 -16.10 3.18
CA ARG A 125 -10.47 -17.48 3.05
C ARG A 125 -9.01 -17.52 2.60
N PHE A 126 -8.67 -16.83 1.50
CA PHE A 126 -7.29 -16.81 1.01
C PHE A 126 -6.31 -16.16 1.99
N VAL A 127 -6.74 -15.15 2.75
CA VAL A 127 -5.92 -14.52 3.77
C VAL A 127 -5.62 -15.47 4.91
N ILE A 128 -6.62 -16.15 5.48
CA ILE A 128 -6.38 -17.09 6.59
C ILE A 128 -5.50 -18.26 6.12
N GLU A 129 -5.74 -18.80 4.92
CA GLU A 129 -4.87 -19.82 4.32
C GLU A 129 -3.43 -19.33 4.14
N SER A 130 -3.26 -18.06 3.75
CA SER A 130 -1.93 -17.48 3.60
C SER A 130 -1.27 -17.29 4.96
N LEU A 131 -1.96 -16.75 5.96
CA LEU A 131 -1.41 -16.54 7.30
C LEU A 131 -0.99 -17.87 7.95
N GLN A 132 -1.80 -18.93 7.76
CA GLN A 132 -1.42 -20.29 8.15
C GLN A 132 -0.11 -20.72 7.47
N LYS A 133 0.00 -20.56 6.14
CA LYS A 133 1.23 -20.90 5.39
C LYS A 133 2.44 -20.07 5.79
N LEU A 134 2.23 -18.82 6.21
CA LEU A 134 3.26 -17.94 6.76
C LEU A 134 3.67 -18.31 8.20
N GLY A 135 3.09 -19.37 8.79
CA GLY A 135 3.45 -19.82 10.14
C GLY A 135 2.93 -18.93 11.25
N TYR A 136 1.82 -18.20 11.04
CA TYR A 136 1.20 -17.44 12.12
C TYR A 136 0.69 -18.38 13.21
N ALA A 137 1.10 -18.12 14.45
CA ALA A 137 0.73 -18.91 15.62
C ALA A 137 -0.70 -18.61 16.08
N ALA A 138 -1.18 -17.38 15.88
CA ALA A 138 -2.53 -16.97 16.21
C ALA A 138 -3.02 -15.83 15.31
N VAL A 139 -4.31 -15.87 14.97
CA VAL A 139 -5.04 -14.86 14.21
C VAL A 139 -6.36 -14.57 14.92
N GLY A 140 -6.58 -13.32 15.31
CA GLY A 140 -7.83 -12.87 15.93
C GLY A 140 -8.94 -12.57 14.90
N PHE A 141 -10.17 -12.37 15.40
CA PHE A 141 -11.26 -11.81 14.62
C PHE A 141 -11.29 -10.28 14.70
N GLY A 142 -11.40 -9.62 13.55
CA GLY A 142 -11.77 -8.21 13.50
C GLY A 142 -13.29 -8.03 13.40
N MET A 143 -13.75 -6.80 13.62
CA MET A 143 -15.17 -6.45 13.59
C MET A 143 -15.85 -6.84 12.26
N ARG A 144 -15.14 -6.68 11.14
CA ARG A 144 -15.68 -6.97 9.81
C ARG A 144 -15.82 -8.45 9.53
N GLU A 145 -14.90 -9.27 10.03
CA GLU A 145 -15.00 -10.73 9.90
C GLU A 145 -16.26 -11.24 10.60
N LEU A 146 -16.56 -10.72 11.80
CA LEU A 146 -17.77 -11.08 12.57
C LEU A 146 -19.09 -10.62 11.92
N GLN A 147 -19.03 -9.81 10.87
CA GLN A 147 -20.18 -9.39 10.08
C GLN A 147 -20.38 -10.23 8.81
N LEU A 148 -19.49 -11.19 8.54
CA LEU A 148 -19.72 -12.20 7.50
C LEU A 148 -20.80 -13.18 7.95
N ASP A 149 -21.39 -13.89 6.99
CA ASP A 149 -22.33 -14.96 7.29
C ASP A 149 -21.65 -16.02 8.17
N ALA A 150 -22.34 -16.45 9.24
CA ALA A 150 -21.78 -17.39 10.20
C ALA A 150 -21.51 -18.78 9.58
N ASN A 151 -22.35 -19.22 8.64
CA ASN A 151 -22.11 -20.48 7.92
C ASN A 151 -20.90 -20.34 6.99
N TYR A 152 -20.72 -19.17 6.38
CA TYR A 152 -19.52 -18.89 5.61
C TYR A 152 -18.26 -18.93 6.47
N LEU A 153 -18.26 -18.28 7.64
CA LEU A 153 -17.13 -18.34 8.58
C LEU A 153 -16.83 -19.78 9.02
N ALA A 154 -17.87 -20.53 9.40
CA ALA A 154 -17.72 -21.93 9.78
C ALA A 154 -17.11 -22.75 8.63
N TYR A 155 -17.61 -22.58 7.40
CA TYR A 155 -17.04 -23.22 6.21
C TYR A 155 -15.58 -22.82 5.97
N ALA A 156 -15.26 -21.53 6.02
CA ALA A 156 -13.90 -21.05 5.79
C ALA A 156 -12.91 -21.62 6.80
N LEU A 157 -13.32 -21.75 8.07
CA LEU A 157 -12.48 -22.24 9.16
C LEU A 157 -12.44 -23.77 9.27
N SER A 158 -13.50 -24.47 8.88
CA SER A 158 -13.57 -25.94 8.94
C SER A 158 -12.74 -26.62 7.85
N ASN A 159 -12.31 -25.88 6.82
CA ASN A 159 -11.45 -26.41 5.76
C ASN A 159 -9.97 -26.55 6.18
N PHE A 160 -9.59 -26.04 7.35
CA PHE A 160 -8.27 -26.23 7.92
C PHE A 160 -8.20 -27.53 8.71
N ASP A 161 -7.02 -28.16 8.74
CA ASP A 161 -6.70 -29.13 9.78
C ASP A 161 -6.90 -28.44 11.15
N PRO A 162 -7.70 -29.01 12.08
CA PRO A 162 -7.93 -28.41 13.39
C PRO A 162 -6.65 -28.06 14.16
N THR A 163 -5.58 -28.82 13.96
CA THR A 163 -4.27 -28.57 14.59
C THR A 163 -3.48 -27.44 13.95
N ALA A 164 -3.88 -27.03 12.74
CA ALA A 164 -3.20 -26.02 11.94
C ALA A 164 -4.07 -24.78 11.69
N ASN A 165 -5.29 -24.70 12.25
CA ASN A 165 -6.11 -23.51 12.15
C ASN A 165 -5.57 -22.42 13.10
N PRO A 166 -5.06 -21.29 12.59
CA PRO A 166 -4.45 -20.28 13.44
C PRO A 166 -5.48 -19.37 14.11
N VAL A 167 -6.77 -19.49 13.78
CA VAL A 167 -7.79 -18.54 14.26
C VAL A 167 -8.20 -18.85 15.70
N VAL A 168 -8.09 -17.85 16.58
CA VAL A 168 -8.38 -17.98 18.01
C VAL A 168 -9.25 -16.85 18.51
N SER A 169 -10.09 -17.17 19.50
CA SER A 169 -10.99 -16.22 20.15
C SER A 169 -11.36 -16.73 21.53
N ALA A 170 -11.33 -15.84 22.52
CA ALA A 170 -11.71 -16.16 23.89
C ALA A 170 -13.12 -15.65 24.27
N ASN A 171 -13.73 -14.82 23.42
CA ASN A 171 -14.99 -14.13 23.73
C ASN A 171 -16.02 -14.19 22.59
N VAL A 172 -15.69 -14.84 21.47
CA VAL A 172 -16.60 -15.07 20.34
C VAL A 172 -16.45 -16.50 19.84
N ALA A 173 -17.56 -17.21 19.70
CA ALA A 173 -17.65 -18.46 18.97
C ALA A 173 -18.44 -18.23 17.67
N VAL A 174 -18.02 -18.87 16.58
CA VAL A 174 -18.70 -18.75 15.28
C VAL A 174 -20.06 -19.45 15.30
N ILE A 175 -20.13 -20.60 15.98
CA ILE A 175 -21.36 -21.38 16.14
C ILE A 175 -21.65 -21.58 17.63
N ASP A 176 -20.71 -22.19 18.36
CA ASP A 176 -20.80 -22.41 19.81
C ASP A 176 -19.39 -22.64 20.41
N PHE A 177 -19.25 -22.46 21.72
CA PHE A 177 -18.02 -22.76 22.47
C PHE A 177 -17.92 -24.23 22.90
N ASP A 178 -19.05 -24.93 22.97
CA ASP A 178 -19.18 -26.26 23.58
C ASP A 178 -19.20 -27.43 22.56
N MET A 179 -18.79 -27.18 21.32
CA MET A 179 -18.72 -28.22 20.27
C MET A 179 -17.36 -28.90 20.16
#